data_AF-A0A3B1BA34-F1
#
_entry.id   AF-A0A3B1BA34-F1
#
_cell.length_a   1.000
_cell.length_b   1.000
_cell.length_c   1.000
_cell.angle_alpha   90.00
_cell.angle_beta   90.00
_cell.angle_gamma   90.00
#
_symmetry.space_group_name_H-M   'P 1'
#
loop_
_entity.id
_entity.type
_entity.pdbx_description
1 polymer ?
#
loop_
_entity_poly.entity_id
_entity_poly.type
_entity_poly.pdbx_seq_one_letter_code
_entity_poly.pdbx_strand_id
1 'polypeptide(L)'
;DLWDPEGWKDKILVSPPERAAFQRLIDMGLTDTFRLFEQDEKSYSWWDYRAAGFRRNHGMRIDLLLSNPAMSQRCTASYVDKEPRKLERPSDHAPVVAEFSED
;
A
#
# COMPACT_ATOMS: atom_id res chain seq x y z
N ASP A 1 3.82 -3.08 6.54
CA ASP A 1 3.49 -3.80 5.29
C ASP A 1 4.73 -4.09 4.47
N LEU A 2 5.46 -5.12 4.90
CA LEU A 2 6.63 -5.61 4.17
C LEU A 2 6.81 -7.10 4.45
N TRP A 3 7.34 -7.82 3.46
CA TRP A 3 7.51 -9.27 3.54
C TRP A 3 8.59 -9.71 4.54
N ASP A 4 9.61 -8.88 4.76
CA ASP A 4 10.71 -9.14 5.71
C ASP A 4 11.05 -7.88 6.53
N PRO A 5 10.33 -7.62 7.64
CA PRO A 5 10.56 -6.46 8.49
C PRO A 5 11.98 -6.31 9.01
N GLU A 6 12.61 -7.42 9.40
CA GLU A 6 13.93 -7.39 10.01
C GLU A 6 15.01 -7.14 8.95
N GLY A 7 14.96 -7.85 7.83
CA GLY A 7 15.93 -7.67 6.74
C GLY A 7 15.84 -6.32 6.04
N TRP A 8 14.75 -5.58 6.22
CA TRP A 8 14.56 -4.23 5.68
C TRP A 8 14.73 -3.10 6.69
N LYS A 9 14.98 -3.42 7.96
CA LYS A 9 15.13 -2.41 9.01
C LYS A 9 16.10 -1.28 8.58
N ASP A 10 15.65 -0.05 8.78
CA ASP A 10 16.37 1.19 8.49
C ASP A 10 16.81 1.42 7.03
N LYS A 11 16.33 0.60 6.07
CA LYS A 11 16.57 0.81 4.63
C LYS A 11 15.64 1.86 4.04
N ILE A 12 15.98 2.33 2.83
CA ILE A 12 15.13 3.18 1.99
C ILE A 12 13.73 2.54 1.87
N LEU A 13 12.68 3.37 1.87
CA LEU A 13 11.24 3.03 1.93
C LEU A 13 10.70 2.73 3.33
N VAL A 14 11.56 2.46 4.31
CA VAL A 14 11.14 2.13 5.69
C VAL A 14 11.99 2.81 6.75
N SER A 15 12.80 3.79 6.37
CA SER A 15 13.71 4.47 7.29
C SER A 15 12.95 5.24 8.37
N PRO A 16 13.54 5.47 9.55
CA PRO A 16 12.89 6.23 10.61
C PRO A 16 12.42 7.62 10.17
N PRO A 17 13.19 8.41 9.38
CA PRO A 17 12.72 9.70 8.87
C PRO A 17 11.52 9.60 7.92
N GLU A 18 11.50 8.62 7.01
CA GLU A 18 10.36 8.39 6.10
C GLU A 18 9.10 8.02 6.89
N ARG A 19 9.23 7.12 7.86
CA ARG A 19 8.11 6.71 8.73
C ARG A 19 7.60 7.86 9.59
N ALA A 20 8.50 8.67 10.13
CA ALA A 20 8.11 9.86 10.88
C ALA A 20 7.41 10.90 9.98
N ALA A 21 7.84 11.05 8.72
CA ALA A 21 7.18 11.93 7.77
C ALA A 21 5.77 11.44 7.42
N PHE A 22 5.60 10.14 7.19
CA PHE A 22 4.29 9.54 6.98
C PHE A 22 3.38 9.69 8.20
N GLN A 23 3.89 9.45 9.41
CA GLN A 23 3.10 9.61 10.64
C GLN A 23 2.55 11.04 10.78
N ARG A 24 3.33 12.07 10.41
CA ARG A 24 2.83 13.46 10.42
C ARG A 24 1.64 13.68 9.47
N LEU A 25 1.55 12.95 8.36
CA LEU A 25 0.37 13.00 7.48
C LEU A 25 -0.87 12.44 8.19
N ILE A 26 -0.70 11.32 8.90
CA ILE A 26 -1.76 10.70 9.67
C ILE A 26 -2.19 11.60 10.85
N ASP A 27 -1.23 12.20 11.55
CA ASP A 27 -1.48 13.10 12.69
C ASP A 27 -2.23 14.37 12.27
N MET A 28 -2.14 14.78 10.99
CA MET A 28 -2.96 15.87 10.43
C MET A 28 -4.44 15.49 10.22
N GLY A 29 -4.82 14.23 10.48
CA GLY A 29 -6.17 13.73 10.30
C GLY A 29 -6.43 13.06 8.94
N LEU A 30 -5.38 12.69 8.21
CA LEU A 30 -5.52 11.84 7.04
C LEU A 30 -5.61 10.37 7.43
N THR A 31 -6.47 9.63 6.75
CA THR A 31 -6.68 8.19 6.96
C THR A 31 -6.21 7.43 5.73
N ASP A 32 -5.40 6.40 5.95
CA ASP A 32 -5.07 5.41 4.93
C ASP A 32 -6.31 4.57 4.60
N THR A 33 -6.90 4.76 3.41
CA THR A 33 -8.18 4.13 3.03
C THR A 33 -8.11 2.62 3.06
N PHE A 34 -6.94 2.05 2.79
CA PHE A 34 -6.70 0.62 2.85
C PHE A 34 -6.94 0.06 4.27
N ARG A 35 -6.77 0.87 5.31
CA ARG A 35 -6.96 0.47 6.71
C ARG A 35 -8.41 0.57 7.20
N LEU A 36 -9.32 1.07 6.37
CA LEU A 36 -10.75 1.12 6.68
C LEU A 36 -11.45 -0.24 6.58
N PHE A 37 -10.82 -1.22 5.91
CA PHE A 37 -11.41 -2.53 5.62
C PHE A 37 -10.53 -3.67 6.12
N GLU A 38 -11.11 -4.86 6.26
CA GLU A 38 -10.34 -6.09 6.45
C GLU A 38 -9.45 -6.35 5.23
N GLN A 39 -8.24 -6.83 5.48
CA GLN A 39 -7.24 -7.01 4.44
C GLN A 39 -6.64 -8.40 4.50
N ASP A 40 -6.46 -9.01 3.33
CA ASP A 40 -5.69 -10.23 3.20
C ASP A 40 -4.28 -10.03 3.76
N GLU A 41 -3.78 -11.06 4.46
CA GLU A 41 -2.39 -11.08 4.89
C GLU A 41 -1.45 -10.87 3.71
N LYS A 42 -0.37 -10.13 3.94
CA LYS A 42 0.69 -9.90 2.95
C LYS A 42 0.18 -9.28 1.64
N SER A 43 -0.73 -8.32 1.77
CA SER A 43 -1.15 -7.44 0.68
C SER A 43 -0.11 -6.34 0.46
N TYR A 44 0.49 -6.33 -0.74
CA TYR A 44 1.55 -5.42 -1.15
C TYR A 44 1.17 -4.73 -2.45
N SER A 45 1.77 -3.58 -2.73
CA SER A 45 1.56 -2.81 -3.96
C SER A 45 2.80 -2.80 -4.86
N TRP A 46 3.96 -3.19 -4.34
CA TRP A 46 5.22 -3.22 -5.08
C TRP A 46 5.99 -4.52 -4.84
N TRP A 47 6.65 -5.00 -5.90
CA TRP A 47 7.57 -6.14 -5.83
C TRP A 47 8.75 -5.92 -6.77
N ASP A 48 9.96 -6.05 -6.24
CA ASP A 48 11.18 -6.03 -7.04
C ASP A 48 11.12 -7.09 -8.16
N TYR A 49 11.50 -6.70 -9.38
CA TYR A 49 11.63 -7.62 -10.51
C TYR A 49 12.67 -8.71 -10.24
N ARG A 50 13.73 -8.36 -9.50
CA ARG A 50 14.82 -9.26 -9.13
C ARG A 50 14.29 -10.33 -8.17
N ALA A 51 14.88 -11.51 -8.24
CA ALA A 51 14.53 -12.66 -7.39
C ALA A 51 13.05 -13.11 -7.46
N ALA A 52 12.30 -12.69 -8.49
CA ALA A 52 10.90 -13.05 -8.70
C ALA A 52 9.99 -12.66 -7.52
N GLY A 53 10.14 -11.44 -7.00
CA GLY A 53 9.42 -10.94 -5.83
C GLY A 53 7.90 -11.16 -5.91
N PHE A 54 7.28 -10.87 -7.05
CA PHE A 54 5.84 -11.06 -7.25
C PHE A 54 5.40 -12.52 -7.10
N ARG A 55 6.13 -13.48 -7.69
CA ARG A 55 5.78 -14.92 -7.58
C ARG A 55 5.91 -15.46 -6.16
N ARG A 56 6.85 -14.92 -5.38
CA ARG A 56 7.07 -15.31 -3.98
C ARG A 56 6.23 -14.50 -3.00
N ASN A 57 5.50 -13.51 -3.49
CA ASN A 57 4.87 -12.46 -2.71
C ASN A 57 5.84 -11.77 -1.72
N HIS A 58 7.08 -11.51 -2.14
CA HIS A 58 8.06 -10.74 -1.39
C HIS A 58 7.92 -9.26 -1.75
N GLY A 59 6.90 -8.61 -1.20
CA GLY A 59 6.52 -7.25 -1.58
C GLY A 59 6.51 -6.25 -0.42
N MET A 60 6.19 -5.02 -0.76
CA MET A 60 5.96 -3.90 0.15
C MET A 60 4.69 -3.16 -0.26
N ARG A 61 3.98 -2.57 0.70
CA ARG A 61 2.88 -1.64 0.39
C ARG A 61 3.39 -0.22 0.54
N ILE A 62 3.67 0.42 -0.58
CA ILE A 62 4.27 1.76 -0.65
C ILE A 62 3.46 2.73 -1.51
N ASP A 63 2.41 2.24 -2.17
CA ASP A 63 1.41 3.04 -2.87
C ASP A 63 0.21 3.20 -1.94
N LEU A 64 -0.10 4.44 -1.58
CA LEU A 64 -1.04 4.77 -0.50
C LEU A 64 -2.10 5.75 -1.01
N LEU A 65 -3.36 5.51 -0.63
CA LEU A 65 -4.45 6.45 -0.82
C LEU A 65 -4.83 7.00 0.56
N LEU A 66 -4.55 8.28 0.76
CA LEU A 66 -4.88 8.99 2.00
C LEU A 66 -6.11 9.86 1.75
N SER A 67 -7.10 9.76 2.64
CA SER A 67 -8.33 10.53 2.56
C SER A 67 -8.52 11.37 3.82
N ASN A 68 -9.19 12.52 3.69
CA ASN A 68 -9.64 13.29 4.85
C ASN A 68 -10.86 12.60 5.51
N PRO A 69 -11.28 13.02 6.71
CA PRO A 69 -12.37 12.36 7.43
C PRO A 69 -13.70 12.30 6.67
N ALA A 70 -14.04 13.35 5.91
CA ALA A 70 -15.28 13.40 5.14
C ALA A 70 -15.29 12.36 4.00
N MET A 71 -14.16 12.20 3.30
CA MET A 71 -14.00 11.20 2.26
C MET A 71 -13.88 9.78 2.83
N SER A 72 -13.26 9.61 4.00
CA SER A 72 -13.18 8.31 4.69
C SER A 72 -14.57 7.73 4.98
N GLN A 73 -15.55 8.56 5.36
CA GLN A 73 -16.93 8.12 5.62
C GLN A 73 -17.65 7.62 4.37
N ARG A 74 -17.22 8.09 3.19
CA ARG A 74 -17.80 7.72 1.90
C ARG A 74 -17.03 6.58 1.24
N CYS A 75 -15.90 6.15 1.80
CA CYS A 75 -15.09 5.09 1.22
C CYS A 75 -15.82 3.76 1.41
N THR A 76 -16.12 3.07 0.31
CA THR A 76 -16.90 1.82 0.30
C THR A 76 -16.04 0.59 0.08
N ALA A 77 -14.87 0.76 -0.54
CA ALA A 77 -13.87 -0.29 -0.70
C ALA A 77 -12.47 0.32 -0.83
N SER A 78 -11.44 -0.40 -0.39
CA SER A 78 -10.05 -0.08 -0.72
C SER A 78 -9.18 -1.33 -0.74
N TYR A 79 -8.49 -1.56 -1.85
CA TYR A 79 -7.77 -2.79 -2.13
C TYR A 79 -6.59 -2.57 -3.10
N VAL A 80 -5.75 -3.59 -3.25
CA VAL A 80 -4.69 -3.62 -4.27
C VAL A 80 -5.10 -4.52 -5.42
N ASP A 81 -5.22 -3.96 -6.63
CA ASP A 81 -5.52 -4.73 -7.84
C ASP A 81 -4.24 -5.37 -8.40
N LYS A 82 -4.09 -6.67 -8.15
CA LYS A 82 -2.94 -7.45 -8.62
C LYS A 82 -3.09 -7.94 -10.07
N GLU A 83 -4.24 -7.79 -10.72
CA GLU A 83 -4.43 -8.31 -12.08
C GLU A 83 -3.53 -7.62 -13.11
N PRO A 84 -3.40 -6.28 -13.15
CA PRO A 84 -2.46 -5.60 -14.03
C PRO A 84 -1.01 -6.04 -13.83
N ARG A 85 -0.65 -6.45 -12.60
CA ARG A 85 0.70 -6.94 -12.27
C ARG A 85 1.01 -8.32 -12.84
N LYS A 86 0.00 -9.07 -13.29
CA LYS A 86 0.14 -10.40 -13.92
C LYS A 86 0.29 -10.35 -15.44
N LEU A 87 0.12 -9.18 -16.07
CA LEU A 87 0.21 -9.01 -17.51
C LEU A 87 1.63 -9.23 -18.05
N GLU A 88 1.77 -9.35 -19.38
CA GLU A 88 3.07 -9.41 -20.02
C GLU A 88 3.79 -8.05 -19.89
N ARG A 89 5.03 -8.07 -19.38
CA ARG A 89 5.85 -6.87 -19.11
C ARG A 89 5.11 -5.82 -18.25
N PRO A 90 4.66 -6.19 -17.04
CA PRO A 90 3.92 -5.29 -16.17
C PRO A 90 4.86 -4.28 -15.51
N SER A 91 4.30 -3.23 -14.90
CA SER A 91 5.01 -2.44 -13.87
C SER A 91 5.43 -3.34 -12.69
N ASP A 92 6.39 -2.89 -11.89
CA ASP A 92 6.74 -3.48 -10.60
C ASP A 92 5.71 -3.14 -9.51
N HIS A 93 4.86 -2.15 -9.79
CA HIS A 93 3.72 -1.78 -8.96
C HIS A 93 2.41 -2.42 -9.44
N ALA A 94 1.49 -2.60 -8.49
CA ALA A 94 0.09 -2.90 -8.69
C ALA A 94 -0.75 -1.67 -8.34
N PRO A 95 -1.80 -1.34 -9.11
CA PRO A 95 -2.70 -0.26 -8.76
C PRO A 95 -3.32 -0.43 -7.37
N VAL A 96 -3.37 0.65 -6.61
CA VAL A 96 -4.15 0.73 -5.37
C VAL A 96 -5.43 1.49 -5.66
N VAL A 97 -6.54 0.95 -5.17
CA VAL A 97 -7.88 1.43 -5.51
C VAL A 97 -8.60 1.81 -4.22
N ALA A 98 -9.35 2.91 -4.27
CA ALA A 98 -10.35 3.26 -3.29
C ALA A 98 -11.62 3.67 -4.04
N GLU A 99 -12.76 3.14 -3.62
CA GLU A 99 -14.07 3.46 -4.15
C GLU A 99 -14.81 4.34 -3.15
N PHE A 100 -15.57 5.31 -3.66
CA PHE A 100 -16.31 6.26 -2.85
C PHE A 100 -17.76 6.35 -3.32
N SER A 101 -18.71 6.40 -2.38
CA SER A 101 -20.11 6.65 -2.71
C SER A 101 -20.30 8.08 -3.20
N GLU A 102 -21.13 8.26 -4.23
CA GLU A 102 -21.53 9.60 -4.71
C GLU A 102 -22.75 10.16 -3.97
N ASP A 103 -23.46 9.32 -3.22
CA ASP A 103 -24.57 9.67 -2.34
C ASP A 103 -24.12 10.45 -1.09
#